data_AF-R6ZI17-F1
#
_entry.id   AF-R6ZI17-F1
#
_cell.length_a   1.000
_cell.length_b   1.000
_cell.length_c   1.000
_cell.angle_alpha   90.00
_cell.angle_beta   90.00
_cell.angle_gamma   90.00
#
_symmetry.space_group_name_H-M   'P 1'
#
loop_
_entity.id
_entity.type
_entity.pdbx_description
1 polymer ?
#
loop_
_entity_poly.entity_id
_entity_poly.type
_entity_poly.pdbx_seq_one_letter_code
_entity_poly.pdbx_strand_id
1 'polypeptide(L)' 'MSFIAGSPREVLREAFQADLISDDAWMEMLKVRNELTHDYDCEIVKQHCHMIVEKYIDLFYDFEKKVKQLMDR' A
#
# COMPACT_ATOMS: atom_id res chain seq x y z
N MET A 1 4.36 -14.73 -20.68
CA MET A 1 4.12 -14.51 -19.24
C MET A 1 4.79 -13.19 -18.87
N SER A 2 4.17 -12.09 -19.28
CA SER A 2 4.65 -10.75 -18.95
C SER A 2 4.19 -10.44 -17.54
N PHE A 3 5.12 -10.37 -16.60
CA PHE A 3 4.86 -9.67 -15.34
C PHE A 3 4.68 -8.19 -15.71
N ILE A 4 3.45 -7.81 -16.03
CA ILE A 4 3.09 -6.42 -16.25
C ILE A 4 3.11 -5.82 -14.85
N ALA A 5 4.28 -5.40 -14.40
CA ALA A 5 4.35 -4.37 -13.38
C ALA A 5 3.78 -3.11 -14.04
N GLY A 6 2.46 -2.99 -14.05
CA GLY A 6 1.77 -1.77 -14.38
C GLY A 6 2.20 -0.66 -13.42
N SER A 7 1.75 0.56 -13.66
CA SER A 7 1.92 1.64 -12.68
C SER A 7 1.50 1.16 -11.27
N PRO A 8 2.08 1.68 -10.18
CA PRO A 8 1.71 1.25 -8.82
C PRO A 8 0.20 1.25 -8.56
N ARG A 9 -0.52 2.15 -9.23
CA ARG A 9 -1.98 2.23 -9.22
C ARG A 9 -2.67 1.03 -9.89
N GLU A 10 -2.14 0.56 -11.03
CA GLU A 10 -2.66 -0.62 -11.72
C GLU A 10 -2.44 -1.89 -10.90
N VAL A 11 -1.27 -2.03 -10.27
CA VAL A 11 -0.98 -3.15 -9.37
C VAL A 11 -1.95 -3.19 -8.19
N LEU A 12 -2.20 -2.05 -7.54
CA LEU A 12 -3.19 -1.96 -6.46
C LEU A 12 -4.60 -2.26 -6.96
N ARG A 13 -4.96 -1.81 -8.17
CA ARG A 13 -6.27 -2.08 -8.75
C ARG A 13 -6.47 -3.57 -9.04
N GLU A 14 -5.46 -4.24 -9.59
CA GLU A 14 -5.51 -5.69 -9.83
C GLU A 14 -5.57 -6.46 -8.50
N ALA A 15 -4.80 -6.06 -7.50
CA ALA A 15 -4.85 -6.67 -6.16
C ALA A 15 -6.23 -6.52 -5.50
N PHE A 16 -6.89 -5.37 -5.68
CA PHE A 16 -8.26 -5.15 -5.19
C PHE A 16 -9.27 -6.02 -5.97
N GLN A 17 -9.16 -6.09 -7.30
CA GLN A 17 -10.01 -6.96 -8.11
C GLN A 17 -9.83 -8.46 -7.81
N ALA A 18 -8.64 -8.86 -7.37
CA ALA A 18 -8.33 -10.20 -6.92
C ALA A 18 -8.75 -10.47 -5.45
N ASP A 19 -9.47 -9.54 -4.81
CA ASP A 19 -9.84 -9.59 -3.39
C ASP A 19 -8.63 -9.76 -2.45
N LEU A 20 -7.41 -9.46 -2.88
CA LEU A 20 -6.19 -9.58 -2.06
C LEU A 20 -6.06 -8.42 -1.08
N ILE A 21 -6.56 -7.25 -1.46
CA ILE A 21 -6.65 -6.06 -0.61
C ILE A 21 -8.08 -5.52 -0.66
N SER A 22 -8.50 -4.81 0.39
CA SER A 22 -9.91 -4.45 0.57
C SER A 22 -10.16 -2.99 0.94
N ASP A 23 -9.12 -2.17 1.07
CA ASP A 23 -9.22 -0.82 1.63
C ASP A 23 -8.67 0.25 0.65
N ASP A 24 -9.38 1.37 0.54
CA ASP A 24 -8.93 2.56 -0.18
C ASP A 24 -7.67 3.17 0.45
N ALA A 25 -7.34 2.80 1.69
CA ALA A 25 -6.13 3.19 2.39
C ALA A 25 -4.84 2.87 1.62
N TRP A 26 -4.84 1.86 0.74
CA TRP A 26 -3.71 1.56 -0.15
C TRP A 26 -3.50 2.64 -1.22
N MET A 27 -4.58 3.23 -1.72
CA MET A 27 -4.51 4.34 -2.68
C MET A 27 -4.08 5.65 -1.99
N GLU A 28 -4.49 5.86 -0.74
CA GLU A 28 -3.99 6.97 0.08
C GLU A 28 -2.49 6.84 0.36
N MET A 29 -2.03 5.63 0.72
CA MET A 29 -0.60 5.33 0.88
C MET A 29 0.21 5.72 -0.36
N LEU A 30 -0.30 5.36 -1.55
CA LEU A 30 0.39 5.67 -2.80
C LEU A 30 0.48 7.19 -3.06
N LYS A 31 -0.56 7.95 -2.74
CA LYS A 31 -0.54 9.42 -2.85
C LYS A 31 0.47 10.04 -1.88
N VAL A 32 0.41 9.66 -0.61
CA VAL A 32 1.35 10.14 0.42
C VAL A 32 2.79 9.84 0.02
N ARG A 33 3.07 8.63 -0.51
CA ARG A 33 4.40 8.27 -1.01
C ARG A 33 4.86 9.14 -2.18
N ASN A 34 3.96 9.53 -3.09
CA ASN A 34 4.31 10.40 -4.21
C ASN A 34 4.54 11.86 -3.77
N GLU A 35 3.75 12.34 -2.79
CA GLU A 35 3.92 13.68 -2.19
C GLU A 35 5.24 13.77 -1.41
N LEU A 36 5.58 12.74 -0.63
CA LEU A 36 6.85 12.66 0.11
C LEU A 36 8.10 12.68 -0.76
N THR A 37 8.02 12.18 -2.00
CA THR A 37 9.16 12.24 -2.93
C THR A 37 9.40 13.63 -3.52
N HIS A 38 8.39 14.51 -3.46
CA HIS A 38 8.46 15.84 -4.06
C HIS A 38 8.69 16.93 -3.01
N ASP A 39 8.05 16.82 -1.85
CA ASP A 39 8.14 17.81 -0.77
C ASP A 39 9.10 17.32 0.33
N TYR A 40 10.37 17.70 0.20
CA TYR A 40 11.38 17.59 1.27
C TYR A 40 11.14 18.65 2.37
N ASP A 41 9.90 18.81 2.84
CA ASP A 41 9.61 19.73 3.93
C ASP A 41 9.75 18.99 5.27
N CYS A 42 10.75 19.38 6.07
CA CYS A 42 11.22 18.63 7.23
C CYS A 42 10.15 18.49 8.35
N GLU A 43 9.16 19.37 8.36
CA GLU A 43 8.00 19.36 9.27
C GLU A 43 6.97 18.27 8.92
N ILE A 44 6.82 17.97 7.62
CA ILE A 44 5.85 17.02 7.06
C ILE A 44 6.24 15.57 7.39
N VAL A 45 7.55 15.30 7.42
CA VAL A 45 8.11 13.95 7.64
C VAL A 45 7.63 13.30 8.95
N LYS A 46 7.52 14.04 10.06
CA LYS A 46 7.13 13.46 11.35
C LYS A 46 5.67 12.99 11.39
N GLN A 47 4.76 13.78 10.81
CA GLN A 47 3.34 13.41 10.76
C GLN A 47 3.12 12.22 9.81
N HIS A 48 3.83 12.16 8.69
CA HIS A 48 3.74 11.03 7.78
C HIS A 48 4.45 9.78 8.29
N CYS A 49 5.56 9.88 9.04
CA CYS A 49 6.15 8.73 9.72
C CYS A 49 5.16 8.06 10.67
N HIS A 50 4.35 8.84 11.38
CA HIS A 50 3.31 8.29 12.25
C HIS A 50 2.24 7.55 11.43
N MET A 51 1.75 8.14 10.34
CA MET A 51 0.81 7.45 9.44
C MET A 51 1.40 6.18 8.80
N ILE A 52 2.67 6.20 8.40
CA ILE A 52 3.32 5.03 7.81
C ILE A 52 3.42 3.90 8.83
N VAL A 53 3.86 4.20 10.05
CA VAL A 53 4.07 3.19 11.08
C VAL A 53 2.75 2.69 11.66
N GLU A 54 1.77 3.57 11.89
CA GLU A 54 0.52 3.20 12.57
C GLU A 54 -0.56 2.66 11.62
N LYS A 55 -0.62 3.11 10.36
CA LYS A 55 -1.67 2.65 9.43
C LYS A 55 -1.13 1.70 8.38
N TYR A 56 0.00 2.00 7.76
CA TYR A 56 0.44 1.23 6.60
C TYR A 56 1.04 -0.12 6.98
N ILE A 57 1.74 -0.21 8.12
CA ILE A 57 2.24 -1.49 8.63
C ILE A 57 1.09 -2.47 8.92
N ASP A 58 0.02 -2.00 9.55
CA ASP A 58 -1.16 -2.83 9.84
C ASP A 58 -1.81 -3.38 8.55
N LEU A 59 -1.91 -2.55 7.50
CA LEU A 59 -2.37 -3.00 6.19
C LEU A 59 -1.50 -4.12 5.60
N PHE A 60 -0.18 -4.05 5.78
CA PHE A 60 0.72 -5.11 5.34
C PHE A 60 0.56 -6.40 6.15
N TYR A 61 0.28 -6.32 7.46
CA TYR A 61 -0.03 -7.50 8.27
C TYR A 61 -1.35 -8.16 7.85
N ASP A 62 -2.39 -7.36 7.58
CA ASP A 62 -3.66 -7.88 7.08
C ASP A 62 -3.50 -8.54 5.71
N PHE A 63 -2.71 -7.93 4.82
CA PHE A 63 -2.36 -8.52 3.54
C PHE A 63 -1.60 -9.85 3.71
N GLU A 64 -0.57 -9.89 4.57
CA GLU A 64 0.20 -11.10 4.85
C GLU A 64 -0.72 -12.23 5.35
N LYS A 65 -1.64 -11.92 6.27
CA LYS A 65 -2.62 -12.88 6.78
C LYS A 65 -3.52 -13.41 5.67
N LYS A 66 -3.99 -12.55 4.78
CA LYS A 66 -4.85 -12.94 3.65
C LYS A 66 -4.11 -13.84 2.66
N VAL A 67 -2.85 -13.52 2.37
CA VAL A 67 -1.98 -14.36 1.52
C VAL A 67 -1.71 -15.72 2.17
N LYS A 68 -1.39 -15.77 3.47
CA LYS A 68 -1.20 -17.03 4.20
C LYS A 68 -2.44 -17.92 4.13
N GLN A 69 -3.63 -17.36 4.35
CA GLN A 69 -4.90 -18.09 4.22
C GLN A 69 -5.13 -18.67 2.82
N LEU A 70 -4.65 -18.02 1.78
CA LEU A 70 -4.74 -18.51 0.40
C LEU A 70 -3.69 -19.60 0.09
N MET A 71 -2.52 -19.55 0.75
CA MET A 71 -1.46 -20.56 0.58
C MET A 71 -1.69 -21.84 1.38
N ASP A 72 -2.38 -21.75 2.53
CA ASP A 72 -2.74 -22.90 3.37
C ASP A 72 -3.97 -23.68 2.84
N ARG A 73 -4.42 -23.38 1.61
CA ARG A 73 -5.61 -23.96 0.98
C ARG A 73 -5.25 -24.68 -0.32
#